data_AF-A0A5J4KIL8-F1
#
_entry.id   AF-A0A5J4KIL8-F1
#
_cell.length_a   1.000
_cell.length_b   1.000
_cell.length_c   1.000
_cell.angle_alpha   90.00
_cell.angle_beta   90.00
_cell.angle_gamma   90.00
#
_symmetry.space_group_name_H-M   'P 1'
#
loop_
_entity.id
_entity.type
_entity.pdbx_description
1 polymer ?
#
loop_
_entity_poly.entity_id
_entity_poly.type
_entity_poly.pdbx_seq_one_letter_code
_entity_poly.pdbx_strand_id
1 'polypeptide(L)'
;MYNHGISDKKVLQDGDIIGVDIGVTLNGWVGDSCMTYAVGNIDEESQRLMDVTRKCMDLGIAQARHGNRLGDIGAAIQTYAESNGFSVVRDLVGHGVGRSLHEDPNVPHFGRAGTGMRLQKGMVFTIEPMINVGTYETATLADRWTIVTADRKRSAQYEHSLAVTDGEPELLTVL
;
A
#
# COMPACT_ATOMS: atom_id res chain seq x y z
N MET A 1 -12.04 6.90 5.34
CA MET A 1 -12.09 5.42 5.31
C MET A 1 -10.72 4.95 4.92
N TYR A 2 -10.20 3.87 5.49
CA TYR A 2 -8.78 3.53 5.36
C TYR A 2 -8.56 2.40 4.35
N ASN A 3 -9.17 1.23 4.54
CA ASN A 3 -9.06 0.09 3.62
C ASN A 3 -10.31 -0.80 3.75
N HIS A 4 -10.53 -1.69 2.78
CA HIS A 4 -11.61 -2.66 2.71
C HIS A 4 -12.99 -2.00 2.81
N GLY A 5 -13.17 -0.89 2.09
CA GLY A 5 -14.43 -0.20 2.08
C GLY A 5 -15.50 -0.92 1.28
N ILE A 6 -16.67 -1.14 1.89
CA ILE A 6 -17.83 -1.65 1.16
C ILE A 6 -18.52 -0.48 0.47
N SER A 7 -18.62 -0.53 -0.86
CA SER A 7 -19.38 0.45 -1.64
C SER A 7 -20.83 0.50 -1.18
N ASP A 8 -21.34 1.71 -0.95
CA ASP A 8 -22.72 1.96 -0.54
C ASP A 8 -23.35 3.08 -1.38
N LYS A 9 -24.45 3.67 -0.90
CA LYS A 9 -25.13 4.78 -1.59
C LYS A 9 -24.53 6.15 -1.27
N LYS A 10 -23.42 6.23 -0.54
CA LYS A 10 -22.80 7.50 -0.17
C LYS A 10 -22.30 8.20 -1.43
N VAL A 11 -22.75 9.43 -1.62
CA VAL A 11 -22.27 10.29 -2.69
C VAL A 11 -20.98 10.96 -2.24
N LEU A 12 -19.92 10.82 -3.03
CA LEU A 12 -18.64 11.50 -2.81
C LEU A 12 -18.82 13.02 -2.82
N GLN A 13 -18.10 13.71 -1.94
CA GLN A 13 -18.16 15.16 -1.79
C GLN A 13 -16.86 15.82 -2.25
N ASP A 14 -16.93 17.09 -2.66
CA ASP A 14 -15.75 17.91 -2.89
C ASP A 14 -14.88 17.93 -1.62
N GLY A 15 -13.59 17.66 -1.77
CA GLY A 15 -12.64 17.55 -0.65
C GLY A 15 -12.45 16.13 -0.08
N ASP A 16 -13.19 15.13 -0.59
CA ASP A 16 -12.93 13.72 -0.27
C ASP A 16 -11.67 13.23 -0.99
N ILE A 17 -11.02 12.22 -0.39
CA ILE A 17 -10.08 11.33 -1.07
C ILE A 17 -10.63 9.90 -1.01
N ILE A 18 -10.42 9.11 -2.06
CA ILE A 18 -10.93 7.75 -2.17
C ILE A 18 -9.89 6.81 -2.76
N GLY A 19 -9.60 5.71 -2.04
CA GLY A 19 -8.88 4.56 -2.57
C GLY A 19 -9.81 3.68 -3.40
N VAL A 20 -9.35 3.27 -4.58
CA VAL A 20 -10.01 2.27 -5.41
C VAL A 20 -9.01 1.14 -5.61
N ASP A 21 -9.37 -0.02 -5.08
CA ASP A 21 -8.57 -1.24 -5.05
C ASP A 21 -9.21 -2.31 -5.96
N ILE A 22 -8.44 -2.85 -6.89
CA ILE A 22 -8.92 -3.66 -8.01
C ILE A 22 -8.09 -4.95 -8.13
N GLY A 23 -8.69 -6.04 -7.67
CA GLY A 23 -8.25 -7.40 -7.97
C GLY A 23 -8.94 -8.00 -9.20
N VAL A 24 -8.18 -8.59 -10.13
CA VAL A 24 -8.71 -9.29 -11.31
C VAL A 24 -8.12 -10.68 -11.44
N THR A 25 -8.96 -11.70 -11.60
CA THR A 25 -8.53 -13.05 -11.96
C THR A 25 -8.76 -13.32 -13.44
N LEU A 26 -7.69 -13.51 -14.21
CA LEU A 26 -7.74 -13.85 -15.63
C LEU A 26 -6.86 -15.07 -15.93
N ASN A 27 -7.42 -16.08 -16.60
CA ASN A 27 -6.70 -17.32 -16.96
C ASN A 27 -6.00 -18.00 -15.76
N GLY A 28 -6.60 -17.86 -14.57
CA GLY A 28 -6.07 -18.39 -13.32
C GLY A 28 -4.86 -17.65 -12.77
N TRP A 29 -4.66 -16.38 -13.15
CA TRP A 29 -3.69 -15.46 -12.55
C TRP A 29 -4.40 -14.23 -11.99
N VAL A 30 -3.89 -13.72 -10.88
CA VAL A 30 -4.41 -12.54 -10.20
C VAL A 30 -3.51 -11.34 -10.49
N GLY A 31 -4.12 -10.21 -10.86
CA GLY A 31 -3.48 -8.90 -10.83
C GLY A 31 -4.15 -8.04 -9.76
N ASP A 32 -3.34 -7.26 -9.04
CA ASP A 32 -3.81 -6.43 -7.92
C ASP A 32 -3.19 -5.03 -7.95
N SER A 33 -4.03 -4.02 -7.73
CA SER A 33 -3.62 -2.62 -7.71
C SER A 33 -4.67 -1.70 -7.10
N CYS A 34 -4.17 -0.78 -6.29
CA CYS A 34 -4.92 0.25 -5.62
C CYS A 34 -4.35 1.64 -5.93
N MET A 35 -5.23 2.61 -6.14
CA MET A 35 -4.87 4.02 -6.33
C MET A 35 -5.81 4.92 -5.49
N THR A 36 -5.24 5.93 -4.82
CA THR A 36 -6.01 7.00 -4.19
C THR A 36 -6.25 8.16 -5.14
N TYR A 37 -7.49 8.64 -5.21
CA TYR A 37 -7.96 9.74 -6.06
C TYR A 37 -8.53 10.89 -5.23
N ALA A 38 -8.35 12.11 -5.72
CA ALA A 38 -8.98 13.31 -5.19
C ALA A 38 -10.40 13.49 -5.77
N VAL A 39 -11.35 13.90 -4.94
CA VAL A 39 -12.69 14.29 -5.38
C VAL A 39 -12.81 15.80 -5.36
N GLY A 40 -12.77 16.41 -6.55
CA GLY A 40 -12.85 17.87 -6.68
C GLY A 40 -11.61 18.56 -6.09
N ASN A 41 -11.82 19.58 -5.26
CA ASN A 41 -10.75 20.36 -4.64
C ASN A 41 -10.45 19.84 -3.24
N ILE A 42 -9.24 19.30 -3.04
CA ILE A 42 -8.78 18.80 -1.74
C ILE A 42 -7.91 19.82 -1.01
N ASP A 43 -7.84 19.69 0.31
CA ASP A 43 -6.94 20.50 1.15
C ASP A 43 -5.46 20.10 1.00
N GLU A 44 -4.56 20.99 1.43
CA GLU A 44 -3.11 20.79 1.35
C GLU A 44 -2.63 19.55 2.11
N GLU A 45 -3.26 19.22 3.25
CA GLU A 45 -2.90 18.03 4.02
C GLU A 45 -3.22 16.74 3.25
N SER A 46 -4.39 16.69 2.59
CA SER A 46 -4.81 15.56 1.75
C SER A 46 -3.92 15.40 0.53
N GLN A 47 -3.56 16.52 -0.13
CA GLN A 47 -2.62 16.48 -1.25
C GLN A 47 -1.25 15.95 -0.78
N ARG A 48 -0.73 16.47 0.33
CA ARG A 48 0.56 16.03 0.91
C ARG A 48 0.51 14.55 1.32
N LEU A 49 -0.61 14.09 1.88
CA LEU A 49 -0.81 12.69 2.24
C LEU A 49 -0.74 11.79 1.00
N MET A 50 -1.45 12.14 -0.07
CA MET A 50 -1.44 11.38 -1.32
C MET A 50 -0.04 11.35 -1.94
N ASP A 51 0.64 12.50 -2.02
CA ASP A 51 1.99 12.62 -2.58
C ASP A 51 3.01 11.78 -1.80
N VAL A 52 2.97 11.84 -0.46
CA VAL A 52 3.88 11.06 0.38
C VAL A 52 3.58 9.58 0.28
N THR A 53 2.31 9.18 0.24
CA THR A 53 1.92 7.77 0.11
C THR A 53 2.40 7.18 -1.21
N ARG A 54 2.22 7.90 -2.33
CA ARG A 54 2.73 7.49 -3.64
C ARG A 54 4.25 7.38 -3.62
N LYS A 55 4.93 8.36 -3.03
CA LYS A 55 6.39 8.34 -2.94
C LYS A 55 6.91 7.21 -2.04
N CYS A 56 6.19 6.86 -0.97
CA CYS A 56 6.47 5.67 -0.16
C CYS A 56 6.41 4.40 -1.02
N MET A 57 5.36 4.22 -1.82
CA MET A 57 5.25 3.08 -2.73
C MET A 57 6.44 3.02 -3.69
N ASP A 58 6.78 4.13 -4.36
CA ASP A 58 7.93 4.20 -5.27
C ASP A 58 9.26 3.83 -4.58
N LEU A 59 9.48 4.32 -3.36
CA LEU A 59 10.68 4.01 -2.58
C LEU A 59 10.72 2.55 -2.16
N GLY A 60 9.58 1.97 -1.77
CA GLY A 60 9.45 0.55 -1.47
C GLY A 60 9.76 -0.31 -2.69
N ILE A 61 9.17 0.01 -3.84
CA ILE A 61 9.45 -0.62 -5.14
C ILE A 61 10.94 -0.57 -5.44
N ALA A 62 11.59 0.57 -5.30
CA ALA A 62 13.03 0.69 -5.55
C ALA A 62 13.91 -0.24 -4.69
N GLN A 63 13.41 -0.73 -3.55
CA GLN A 63 14.08 -1.72 -2.69
C GLN A 63 13.77 -3.17 -3.06
N ALA A 64 12.76 -3.45 -3.90
CA ALA A 64 12.34 -4.78 -4.31
C ALA A 64 13.29 -5.42 -5.35
N ARG A 65 14.57 -5.53 -4.99
CA ARG A 65 15.64 -6.02 -5.87
C ARG A 65 16.15 -7.37 -5.45
N HIS A 66 16.63 -8.15 -6.42
CA HIS A 66 17.31 -9.40 -6.11
C HIS A 66 18.48 -9.16 -5.15
N GLY A 67 18.52 -9.94 -4.07
CA GLY A 67 19.56 -9.84 -3.04
C GLY A 67 19.24 -8.88 -1.89
N ASN A 68 18.34 -7.91 -2.06
CA ASN A 68 17.82 -7.12 -0.94
C ASN A 68 16.98 -7.99 0.00
N ARG A 69 16.52 -7.44 1.11
CA ARG A 69 15.64 -8.12 2.06
C ARG A 69 14.32 -7.40 2.24
N LEU A 70 13.30 -8.14 2.67
CA LEU A 70 11.97 -7.57 2.94
C LEU A 70 12.01 -6.36 3.89
N GLY A 71 12.87 -6.38 4.90
CA GLY A 71 13.02 -5.26 5.83
C GLY A 71 13.57 -3.98 5.20
N ASP A 72 14.23 -4.07 4.03
CA ASP A 72 14.69 -2.89 3.28
C ASP A 72 13.52 -2.10 2.70
N ILE A 73 12.49 -2.81 2.19
CA ILE A 73 11.24 -2.21 1.68
C ILE A 73 10.54 -1.44 2.80
N GLY A 74 10.29 -2.12 3.92
CA GLY A 74 9.60 -1.50 5.05
C GLY A 74 10.38 -0.34 5.68
N ALA A 75 11.71 -0.45 5.79
CA ALA A 75 12.53 0.64 6.32
C ALA A 75 12.52 1.88 5.42
N ALA A 76 12.55 1.71 4.09
CA ALA A 76 12.49 2.82 3.15
C ALA A 76 11.16 3.56 3.22
N ILE A 77 10.05 2.82 3.23
CA ILE A 77 8.69 3.38 3.35
C ILE A 77 8.53 4.12 4.68
N GLN A 78 8.83 3.45 5.80
CA GLN A 78 8.65 3.99 7.14
C GLN A 78 9.47 5.26 7.36
N THR A 79 10.75 5.24 6.98
CA THR A 79 11.63 6.41 7.13
C THR A 79 11.07 7.63 6.38
N TYR A 80 10.57 7.43 5.17
CA TYR A 80 10.02 8.52 4.37
C TYR A 80 8.69 9.03 4.94
N ALA A 81 7.75 8.14 5.28
CA ALA A 81 6.47 8.54 5.86
C ALA A 81 6.64 9.31 7.18
N GLU A 82 7.43 8.76 8.11
CA GLU A 82 7.64 9.34 9.44
C GLU A 82 8.40 10.67 9.37
N SER A 83 9.37 10.83 8.46
CA SER A 83 10.06 12.11 8.25
C SER A 83 9.16 13.22 7.69
N ASN A 84 8.02 12.87 7.08
CA ASN A 84 7.00 13.81 6.61
C ASN A 84 5.87 14.05 7.64
N GLY A 85 5.99 13.47 8.84
CA GLY A 85 5.01 13.62 9.92
C GLY A 85 3.76 12.75 9.75
N PHE A 86 3.85 11.67 8.98
CA PHE A 86 2.80 10.68 8.81
C PHE A 86 3.20 9.36 9.47
N SER A 87 2.25 8.43 9.61
CA SER A 87 2.52 7.09 10.16
C SER A 87 2.18 5.98 9.18
N VAL A 88 2.81 4.82 9.35
CA VAL A 88 2.61 3.64 8.49
C VAL A 88 1.80 2.60 9.25
N VAL A 89 0.72 2.11 8.64
CA VAL A 89 -0.06 1.03 9.26
C VAL A 89 0.74 -0.26 9.37
N ARG A 90 0.45 -1.02 10.44
CA ARG A 90 1.16 -2.24 10.81
C ARG A 90 0.31 -3.50 10.78
N ASP A 91 -1.01 -3.35 10.77
CA ASP A 91 -1.96 -4.47 10.83
C ASP A 91 -2.27 -5.05 9.44
N LEU A 92 -2.02 -4.28 8.39
CA LEU A 92 -2.12 -4.69 6.98
C LEU A 92 -0.76 -4.52 6.30
N VAL A 93 -0.44 -5.43 5.39
CA VAL A 93 0.86 -5.55 4.73
C VAL A 93 0.64 -6.02 3.30
N GLY A 94 1.63 -5.80 2.43
CA GLY A 94 1.60 -6.40 1.10
C GLY A 94 1.70 -7.93 1.15
N HIS A 95 1.51 -8.57 0.01
CA HIS A 95 1.44 -10.03 -0.07
C HIS A 95 2.03 -10.55 -1.38
N GLY A 96 2.41 -11.83 -1.41
CA GLY A 96 2.61 -12.54 -2.65
C GLY A 96 1.32 -12.52 -3.47
N VAL A 97 1.43 -12.43 -4.79
CA VAL A 97 0.28 -12.47 -5.69
C VAL A 97 0.64 -13.27 -6.93
N GLY A 98 -0.27 -14.13 -7.37
CA GLY A 98 0.02 -15.07 -8.45
C GLY A 98 -1.21 -15.85 -8.87
N ARG A 99 -1.38 -17.05 -8.33
CA ARG A 99 -2.55 -17.92 -8.60
C ARG A 99 -3.70 -17.65 -7.64
N SER A 100 -3.38 -17.15 -6.45
CA SER A 100 -4.30 -16.65 -5.43
C SER A 100 -4.07 -15.16 -5.20
N LEU A 101 -5.08 -14.49 -4.65
CA LEU A 101 -4.99 -13.06 -4.32
C LEU A 101 -3.88 -12.82 -3.29
N HIS A 102 -3.96 -13.53 -2.16
CA HIS A 102 -2.95 -13.47 -1.10
C HIS A 102 -2.13 -14.77 -1.07
N GLU A 103 -0.83 -14.66 -1.33
CA GLU A 103 0.19 -15.71 -1.20
C GLU A 103 1.35 -15.21 -0.32
N ASP A 104 2.29 -16.10 0.02
CA ASP A 104 3.55 -15.67 0.63
C ASP A 104 4.43 -14.92 -0.38
N PRO A 105 5.23 -13.94 0.06
CA PRO A 105 5.40 -13.52 1.45
C PRO A 105 4.45 -12.40 1.86
N ASN A 106 4.21 -12.29 3.17
CA ASN A 106 3.80 -11.01 3.76
C ASN A 106 4.92 -9.96 3.59
N VAL A 107 4.58 -8.76 3.16
CA VAL A 107 5.49 -7.63 2.84
C VAL A 107 5.16 -6.42 3.72
N PRO A 108 5.72 -6.35 4.94
CA PRO A 108 5.51 -5.20 5.82
C PRO A 108 6.05 -3.90 5.23
N HIS A 109 5.27 -2.82 5.35
CA HIS A 109 5.68 -1.47 4.94
C HIS A 109 6.43 -0.70 6.05
N PHE A 110 6.80 -1.41 7.11
CA PHE A 110 7.58 -0.92 8.24
C PHE A 110 8.67 -1.93 8.59
N GLY A 111 9.73 -1.49 9.26
CA GLY A 111 10.76 -2.41 9.73
C GLY A 111 12.18 -1.83 9.70
N ARG A 112 13.15 -2.74 9.73
CA ARG A 112 14.57 -2.40 9.80
C ARG A 112 15.31 -2.92 8.57
N ALA A 113 16.11 -2.04 7.96
CA ALA A 113 16.96 -2.39 6.83
C ALA A 113 17.90 -3.57 7.18
N GLY A 114 18.12 -4.45 6.21
CA GLY A 114 18.94 -5.64 6.34
C GLY A 114 18.28 -6.81 7.09
N THR A 115 16.98 -6.75 7.38
CA THR A 115 16.26 -7.82 8.10
C THR A 115 15.20 -8.51 7.25
N GLY A 116 14.72 -9.67 7.69
CA GLY A 116 13.72 -10.46 6.97
C GLY A 116 14.30 -11.32 5.85
N MET A 117 13.40 -11.94 5.08
CA MET A 117 13.74 -12.83 3.96
C MET A 117 14.52 -12.08 2.87
N ARG A 118 15.47 -12.77 2.23
CA ARG A 118 16.19 -12.25 1.06
C ARG A 118 15.34 -12.42 -0.19
N LEU A 119 15.14 -11.33 -0.93
CA LEU A 119 14.40 -11.29 -2.17
C LEU A 119 15.16 -12.04 -3.28
N GLN A 120 14.43 -12.87 -4.01
CA GLN A 120 14.93 -13.68 -5.12
C GLN A 120 14.29 -13.23 -6.42
N LYS A 121 15.04 -13.35 -7.52
CA LYS A 121 14.49 -13.17 -8.87
C LYS A 121 13.27 -14.07 -9.06
N GLY A 122 12.23 -13.54 -9.70
CA GLY A 122 11.00 -14.25 -10.01
C GLY A 122 9.96 -14.24 -8.90
N MET A 123 10.26 -13.65 -7.74
CA MET A 123 9.23 -13.37 -6.74
C MET A 123 8.26 -12.32 -7.27
N VAL A 124 6.97 -12.55 -7.06
CA VAL A 124 5.89 -11.63 -7.42
C VAL A 124 5.08 -11.31 -6.16
N PHE A 125 4.95 -10.02 -5.86
CA PHE A 125 4.25 -9.54 -4.65
C PHE A 125 3.80 -8.10 -4.82
N THR A 126 2.94 -7.64 -3.92
CA THR A 126 2.43 -6.28 -3.85
C THR A 126 3.30 -5.40 -2.96
N ILE A 127 3.44 -4.14 -3.35
CA ILE A 127 3.88 -3.06 -2.45
C ILE A 127 2.74 -2.06 -2.39
N GLU A 128 2.03 -2.09 -1.27
CA GLU A 128 0.75 -1.39 -1.07
C GLU A 128 0.72 -0.49 0.18
N PRO A 129 1.70 0.40 0.41
CA PRO A 129 1.80 1.13 1.67
C PRO A 129 0.55 1.96 1.95
N MET A 130 0.06 1.82 3.19
CA MET A 130 -1.06 2.59 3.70
C MET A 130 -0.55 3.58 4.76
N ILE A 131 -0.68 4.87 4.47
CA ILE A 131 -0.09 5.96 5.26
C ILE A 131 -1.20 6.79 5.89
N ASN A 132 -1.08 7.08 7.18
CA ASN A 132 -2.06 7.82 7.96
C ASN A 132 -1.56 9.22 8.31
N VAL A 133 -2.49 10.19 8.35
CA VAL A 133 -2.24 11.51 8.96
C VAL A 133 -1.97 11.39 10.47
N GLY A 134 -2.60 10.41 11.09
CA GLY A 134 -2.66 10.20 12.53
C GLY A 134 -1.70 9.14 13.04
N THR A 135 -2.19 8.33 13.99
CA THR A 135 -1.46 7.16 14.50
C THR A 135 -1.51 6.00 13.51
N TYR A 136 -0.62 5.01 13.67
CA TYR A 136 -0.60 3.80 12.84
C TYR A 136 -1.71 2.80 13.21
N GLU A 137 -2.43 3.05 14.30
CA GLU A 137 -3.41 2.13 14.86
C GLU A 137 -4.68 2.12 14.01
N THR A 138 -5.22 0.91 13.82
CA THR A 138 -6.45 0.71 13.07
C THR A 138 -7.55 0.10 13.95
N ALA A 139 -8.79 0.18 13.46
CA ALA A 139 -9.93 -0.50 14.04
C ALA A 139 -10.82 -1.05 12.92
N THR A 140 -11.27 -2.30 13.08
CA THR A 140 -12.29 -2.90 12.20
C THR A 140 -13.68 -2.49 12.67
N LEU A 141 -14.54 -2.06 11.75
CA LEU A 141 -15.92 -1.71 12.06
C LEU A 141 -16.80 -2.95 12.30
N ALA A 142 -18.04 -2.70 12.71
CA ALA A 142 -19.01 -3.75 13.03
C ALA A 142 -19.40 -4.63 11.82
N ASP A 143 -19.16 -4.16 10.60
CA ASP A 143 -19.31 -4.95 9.37
C ASP A 143 -18.23 -6.05 9.22
N ARG A 144 -17.20 -6.04 10.09
CA ARG A 144 -16.06 -6.98 10.11
C ARG A 144 -15.21 -6.94 8.84
N TRP A 145 -15.31 -5.87 8.06
CA TRP A 145 -14.59 -5.72 6.80
C TRP A 145 -13.91 -4.35 6.73
N THR A 146 -14.68 -3.28 6.94
CA THR A 146 -14.16 -1.92 6.86
C THR A 146 -13.13 -1.68 7.95
N ILE A 147 -11.94 -1.25 7.54
CA ILE A 147 -10.89 -0.83 8.45
C ILE A 147 -10.80 0.70 8.41
N VAL A 148 -10.72 1.30 9.60
CA VAL A 148 -10.55 2.74 9.81
C VAL A 148 -9.32 3.00 10.66
N THR A 149 -8.75 4.20 10.53
CA THR A 149 -7.79 4.72 11.52
C THR A 149 -8.47 4.83 12.88
N ALA A 150 -7.76 4.44 13.95
CA ALA A 150 -8.31 4.46 15.31
C ALA A 150 -8.69 5.89 15.75
N ASP A 151 -7.92 6.89 15.31
CA ASP A 151 -8.17 8.31 15.57
C ASP A 151 -9.07 9.00 14.53
N ARG A 152 -9.61 8.23 13.56
CA ARG A 152 -10.51 8.69 12.50
C ARG A 152 -9.93 9.72 11.53
N LYS A 153 -8.62 9.96 11.56
CA LYS A 153 -7.96 10.83 10.57
C LYS A 153 -7.85 10.17 9.20
N ARG A 154 -7.55 10.96 8.17
CA ARG A 154 -7.41 10.49 6.79
C ARG A 154 -6.24 9.50 6.64
N SER A 155 -6.38 8.64 5.64
CA SER A 155 -5.35 7.72 5.17
C SER A 155 -5.41 7.62 3.65
N ALA A 156 -4.30 7.24 3.03
CA ALA A 156 -4.21 6.96 1.61
C ALA A 156 -3.40 5.67 1.38
N GLN A 157 -3.66 5.04 0.25
CA GLN A 157 -2.98 3.82 -0.22
C GLN A 157 -2.67 3.94 -1.71
N TYR A 158 -1.52 3.40 -2.10
CA TYR A 158 -1.15 3.14 -3.48
C TYR A 158 -0.51 1.78 -3.56
N GLU A 159 -0.73 1.08 -4.67
CA GLU A 159 -0.24 -0.27 -4.84
C GLU A 159 0.12 -0.61 -6.28
N HIS A 160 1.21 -1.35 -6.40
CA HIS A 160 1.50 -2.18 -7.56
C HIS A 160 1.83 -3.62 -7.16
N SER A 161 1.35 -4.54 -7.99
CA SER A 161 1.97 -5.86 -8.16
C SER A 161 3.27 -5.71 -8.96
N LEU A 162 4.35 -6.33 -8.50
CA LEU A 162 5.66 -6.29 -9.16
C LEU A 162 6.31 -7.65 -9.23
N ALA A 163 7.23 -7.82 -10.19
CA ALA A 163 8.15 -8.96 -10.27
C ALA A 163 9.59 -8.53 -9.97
N VAL A 164 10.27 -9.26 -9.08
CA VAL A 164 11.70 -9.05 -8.82
C VAL A 164 12.52 -9.59 -9.98
N THR A 165 13.35 -8.75 -10.60
CA THR A 165 14.24 -9.13 -11.70
C THR A 165 15.72 -9.11 -11.26
N ASP A 166 16.64 -9.33 -12.20
CA ASP A 166 18.09 -9.13 -11.95
C ASP A 166 18.50 -7.64 -11.88
N GLY A 167 17.59 -6.71 -12.21
CA GLY A 167 17.83 -5.26 -12.24
C GLY A 167 16.78 -4.47 -11.43
N GLU A 168 16.10 -3.55 -12.10
CA GLU A 168 14.91 -2.88 -11.54
C GLU A 168 13.74 -3.88 -11.45
N PRO A 169 12.88 -3.80 -10.42
CA PRO A 169 11.64 -4.56 -10.43
C PRO A 169 10.77 -4.16 -11.61
N GLU A 170 10.06 -5.14 -12.17
CA GLU A 170 9.10 -4.92 -13.24
C GLU A 170 7.71 -4.70 -12.63
N LEU A 171 7.08 -3.57 -12.93
CA LEU A 171 5.71 -3.31 -12.51
C LEU A 171 4.73 -4.01 -13.45
N LEU A 172 3.81 -4.78 -12.88
CA LEU A 172 2.86 -5.59 -13.63
C LEU A 172 1.49 -4.90 -13.82
N THR A 173 1.27 -3.80 -13.10
CA THR A 173 -0.01 -3.07 -13.07
C THR A 173 0.15 -1.59 -13.41
N VAL A 174 1.05 -1.26 -14.33
CA VAL A 174 1.13 0.09 -14.91
C VAL A 174 -0.07 0.36 -15.83
N LEU A 175 -0.64 1.56 -15.75
CA LEU A 175 -1.71 2.05 -16.61
C LEU A 175 -1.16 3.05 -17.65
#